data_AF-A0A3B5MZM9-F1
#
_entry.id   AF-A0A3B5MZM9-F1
#
_cell.length_a   1.000
_cell.length_b   1.000
_cell.length_c   1.000
_cell.angle_alpha   90.00
_cell.angle_beta   90.00
_cell.angle_gamma   90.00
#
_symmetry.space_group_name_H-M   'P 1'
#
loop_
_entity.id
_entity.type
_entity.pdbx_description
1 polymer ?
#
loop_
_entity_poly.entity_id
_entity_poly.type
_entity_poly.pdbx_seq_one_letter_code
_entity_poly.pdbx_strand_id
1 'polypeptide(L)'
;ATMSRTEEINKMTENVYKVKLQSLLYLVLVLQCFPVTFMESGVLDQFNPSLKNFVTMGKHYEKALTGVTVAAKGYFDALVKLGELASDSQGSKELGDTLFQMAEVHRQIQVQLEDVLKLFHSEMLAQLEQKLELDIKYLTVSSCICFSII
;
A
#
# COMPACT_ATOMS: atom_id res chain seq x y z
N ALA A 1 -43.44 -46.86 27.50
CA ALA A 1 -44.36 -45.82 27.05
C ALA A 1 -44.46 -45.90 25.53
N THR A 2 -45.54 -46.48 25.02
CA THR A 2 -45.83 -46.56 23.58
C THR A 2 -46.35 -45.21 23.13
N MET A 3 -45.57 -44.49 22.34
CA MET A 3 -46.02 -43.23 21.73
C MET A 3 -47.25 -43.50 20.86
N SER A 4 -48.22 -42.58 20.90
CA SER A 4 -49.38 -42.64 20.02
C SER A 4 -48.96 -42.35 18.57
N ARG A 5 -49.58 -43.02 17.58
CA ARG A 5 -49.33 -42.76 16.14
C ARG A 5 -49.40 -41.27 15.78
N THR A 6 -50.27 -40.51 16.45
CA THR A 6 -50.43 -39.06 16.24
C THR A 6 -49.19 -38.28 16.69
N GLU A 7 -48.50 -38.76 17.71
CA GLU A 7 -47.31 -38.16 18.31
C GLU A 7 -46.07 -38.44 17.45
N GLU A 8 -45.99 -39.60 16.80
CA GLU A 8 -44.98 -39.91 15.78
C GLU A 8 -45.14 -39.05 14.53
N ILE A 9 -46.38 -38.85 14.06
CA ILE A 9 -46.67 -37.99 12.90
C ILE A 9 -46.27 -36.55 13.20
N ASN A 10 -46.63 -36.00 14.36
CA ASN A 10 -46.23 -34.64 14.76
C ASN A 10 -44.70 -34.47 14.84
N LYS A 11 -43.99 -35.47 15.37
CA LYS A 11 -42.52 -35.45 15.46
C LYS A 11 -41.86 -35.53 14.08
N MET A 12 -42.40 -36.34 13.16
CA MET A 12 -41.95 -36.39 11.77
C MET A 12 -42.18 -35.06 11.05
N THR A 13 -43.34 -34.44 11.24
CA THR A 13 -43.65 -33.13 10.68
C THR A 13 -42.69 -32.06 11.19
N GLU A 14 -42.43 -32.00 12.50
CA GLU A 14 -41.49 -31.06 13.10
C GLU A 14 -40.06 -31.24 12.55
N ASN A 15 -39.62 -32.49 12.35
CA ASN A 15 -38.32 -32.80 11.75
C ASN A 15 -38.23 -32.32 10.30
N VAL A 16 -39.28 -32.49 9.50
CA VAL A 16 -39.32 -31.99 8.12
C VAL A 16 -39.22 -30.46 8.10
N TYR A 17 -39.90 -29.75 9.00
CA TYR A 17 -39.77 -28.30 9.13
C TYR A 17 -38.36 -27.89 9.56
N LYS A 18 -37.74 -28.57 10.53
CA LYS A 18 -36.36 -28.30 10.93
C LYS A 18 -35.37 -28.51 9.79
N VAL A 19 -35.50 -29.59 9.02
CA VAL A 19 -34.63 -29.87 7.87
C VAL A 19 -34.82 -28.81 6.77
N LYS A 20 -36.06 -28.41 6.48
CA LYS A 20 -36.31 -27.32 5.52
C LYS A 20 -35.74 -25.99 5.99
N LEU A 21 -35.90 -25.66 7.27
CA LEU A 21 -35.38 -24.42 7.85
C LEU A 21 -33.85 -24.40 7.87
N GLN A 22 -33.20 -25.53 8.20
CA GLN A 22 -31.76 -25.73 8.12
C GLN A 22 -31.25 -25.52 6.68
N SER A 23 -31.95 -26.09 5.69
CA SER A 23 -31.57 -25.96 4.28
C SER A 23 -31.78 -24.54 3.74
N LEU A 24 -32.82 -23.84 4.19
CA LEU A 24 -33.06 -22.41 3.89
C LEU A 24 -32.00 -21.52 4.54
N LEU A 25 -31.63 -21.79 5.80
CA LEU A 25 -30.58 -21.06 6.51
C LEU A 25 -29.22 -21.21 5.81
N TYR A 26 -28.89 -22.44 5.38
CA TYR A 26 -27.69 -22.73 4.60
C TYR A 26 -27.69 -21.99 3.26
N LEU A 27 -28.81 -21.99 2.53
CA LEU A 27 -28.94 -21.27 1.26
C LEU A 27 -28.78 -19.75 1.43
N VAL A 28 -29.36 -19.16 2.48
CA VAL A 28 -29.20 -17.74 2.81
C VAL A 28 -27.75 -17.41 3.14
N LEU A 29 -27.08 -18.26 3.92
CA LEU A 29 -25.65 -18.13 4.24
C LEU A 29 -24.76 -18.17 3.00
N VAL A 30 -25.00 -19.13 2.09
CA VAL A 30 -24.24 -19.27 0.83
C VAL A 30 -24.47 -18.06 -0.09
N LEU A 31 -25.71 -17.58 -0.21
CA LEU A 31 -26.03 -16.40 -1.03
C LEU A 31 -25.43 -15.10 -0.46
N GLN A 32 -25.25 -15.01 0.87
CA GLN A 32 -24.56 -13.87 1.50
C GLN A 32 -23.03 -13.93 1.36
N CYS A 33 -22.40 -15.11 1.40
CA CYS A 33 -20.95 -15.25 1.18
C CYS A 33 -20.55 -15.13 -0.31
N PHE A 34 -21.41 -15.49 -1.27
CA PHE A 34 -21.06 -15.51 -2.70
C PHE A 34 -20.56 -14.17 -3.30
N PRO A 35 -21.21 -13.01 -3.07
CA PRO A 35 -20.69 -11.73 -3.58
C PRO A 35 -19.42 -11.27 -2.84
N VAL A 36 -19.24 -11.68 -1.57
CA VAL A 36 -18.05 -11.35 -0.77
C VAL A 36 -16.84 -12.10 -1.32
N THR A 37 -16.93 -13.42 -1.51
CA THR A 37 -15.80 -14.24 -1.99
C THR A 37 -15.36 -13.89 -3.41
N PHE A 38 -16.29 -13.51 -4.29
CA PHE A 38 -15.96 -13.10 -5.66
C PHE A 38 -15.17 -11.78 -5.70
N MET A 39 -15.55 -10.81 -4.87
CA MET A 39 -14.83 -9.54 -4.78
C MET A 39 -13.46 -9.70 -4.08
N GLU A 40 -13.34 -10.59 -3.09
CA GLU A 40 -12.07 -10.87 -2.39
C GLU A 40 -11.01 -11.48 -3.32
N SER A 41 -11.37 -12.40 -4.23
CA SER A 41 -10.40 -13.01 -5.16
C SER A 41 -9.77 -11.97 -6.10
N GLY A 42 -10.55 -11.01 -6.62
CA GLY A 42 -9.98 -9.95 -7.48
C GLY A 42 -8.99 -9.06 -6.74
N VAL A 43 -9.28 -8.70 -5.49
CA VAL A 43 -8.39 -7.84 -4.68
C VAL A 43 -7.14 -8.58 -4.24
N LEU A 44 -7.29 -9.82 -3.76
CA LEU A 44 -6.17 -10.61 -3.25
C LEU A 44 -5.25 -11.12 -4.36
N ASP A 45 -5.80 -11.50 -5.52
CA ASP A 45 -5.04 -12.17 -6.58
C ASP A 45 -4.46 -11.20 -7.62
N GLN A 46 -5.07 -10.02 -7.82
CA GLN A 46 -4.56 -9.03 -8.78
C GLN A 46 -4.14 -7.70 -8.15
N PHE A 47 -5.00 -7.09 -7.34
CA PHE A 47 -4.74 -5.74 -6.82
C PHE A 47 -3.58 -5.72 -5.83
N ASN A 48 -3.62 -6.58 -4.80
CA ASN A 48 -2.60 -6.63 -3.75
C ASN A 48 -1.19 -6.96 -4.28
N PRO A 49 -1.01 -7.96 -5.17
CA PRO A 49 0.29 -8.22 -5.81
C PRO A 49 0.77 -7.05 -6.67
N SER A 50 -0.12 -6.40 -7.42
CA SER A 50 0.22 -5.23 -8.23
C SER A 50 0.63 -4.04 -7.38
N LEU A 51 -0.09 -3.79 -6.28
CA LEU A 51 0.23 -2.75 -5.31
C LEU A 51 1.56 -3.01 -4.61
N LYS A 52 1.84 -4.26 -4.23
CA LYS A 52 3.14 -4.67 -3.68
C LYS A 52 4.29 -4.37 -4.65
N ASN A 53 4.10 -4.69 -5.93
CA ASN A 53 5.08 -4.38 -6.97
C ASN A 53 5.25 -2.86 -7.13
N PHE A 54 4.15 -2.10 -7.14
CA PHE A 54 4.18 -0.65 -7.18
C PHE A 54 4.97 -0.04 -6.02
N VAL A 55 4.72 -0.48 -4.78
CA VAL A 55 5.48 -0.04 -3.59
C VAL A 55 6.97 -0.37 -3.74
N THR A 56 7.31 -1.55 -4.27
CA THR A 56 8.69 -1.95 -4.53
C THR A 56 9.37 -1.02 -5.55
N MET A 57 8.69 -0.72 -6.66
CA MET A 57 9.20 0.23 -7.65
C MET A 57 9.34 1.64 -7.08
N GLY A 58 8.39 2.06 -6.24
CA GLY A 58 8.47 3.33 -5.51
C GLY A 58 9.71 3.41 -4.63
N LYS A 59 10.02 2.37 -3.85
CA LYS A 59 11.25 2.29 -3.03
C LYS A 59 12.52 2.35 -3.88
N HIS A 60 12.54 1.69 -5.04
CA HIS A 60 13.67 1.79 -5.97
C HIS A 60 13.83 3.21 -6.55
N TYR A 61 12.72 3.86 -6.88
CA TYR A 61 12.71 5.23 -7.37
C TYR A 61 13.22 6.22 -6.31
N GLU A 62 12.74 6.11 -5.08
CA GLU A 62 13.22 6.89 -3.94
C GLU A 62 14.74 6.73 -3.74
N LYS A 63 15.23 5.49 -3.78
CA LYS A 63 16.66 5.19 -3.65
C LYS A 63 17.49 5.82 -4.78
N ALA A 64 16.99 5.77 -6.01
CA ALA A 64 17.67 6.38 -7.16
C ALA A 64 17.75 7.91 -7.00
N LEU A 65 16.65 8.56 -6.61
CA LEU A 65 16.62 10.01 -6.38
C LEU A 65 17.49 10.44 -5.20
N THR A 66 17.57 9.62 -4.14
CA THR A 66 18.51 9.83 -3.03
C THR A 66 19.96 9.75 -3.51
N GLY A 67 20.28 8.80 -4.40
CA GLY A 67 21.60 8.70 -5.02
C GLY A 67 21.96 9.93 -5.86
N VAL A 68 21.01 10.43 -6.65
CA VAL A 68 21.18 11.68 -7.43
C VAL A 68 21.44 12.86 -6.51
N THR A 69 20.68 12.99 -5.43
CA THR A 69 20.84 14.04 -4.41
C THR A 69 22.25 14.08 -3.82
N VAL A 70 22.80 12.91 -3.46
CA VAL A 70 24.16 12.81 -2.91
C VAL A 70 25.21 13.21 -3.96
N ALA A 71 25.05 12.75 -5.20
CA ALA A 71 25.97 13.10 -6.28
C ALA A 71 25.92 14.59 -6.62
N ALA A 72 24.70 15.17 -6.67
CA ALA A 72 24.46 16.57 -6.93
C ALA A 72 25.10 17.45 -5.85
N LYS A 73 24.95 17.08 -4.57
CA LYS A 73 25.64 17.76 -3.47
C LYS A 73 27.15 17.81 -3.68
N GLY A 74 27.78 16.68 -4.03
CA GLY A 74 29.22 16.65 -4.30
C GLY A 74 29.63 17.54 -5.48
N TYR A 75 28.79 17.62 -6.53
CA TYR A 75 29.01 18.51 -7.66
C TYR A 75 28.92 19.99 -7.25
N PHE A 76 27.91 20.37 -6.45
CA PHE A 76 27.76 21.76 -5.99
C PHE A 76 28.80 22.16 -4.96
N ASP A 77 29.24 21.26 -4.08
CA ASP A 77 30.35 21.51 -3.16
C ASP A 77 31.66 21.80 -3.92
N ALA A 78 31.90 21.11 -5.03
CA ALA A 78 33.03 21.41 -5.92
C ALA A 78 32.84 22.75 -6.65
N LEU A 79 31.62 23.06 -7.07
CA LEU A 79 31.28 24.33 -7.73
C LEU A 79 31.51 25.54 -6.81
N VAL A 80 31.14 25.43 -5.52
CA VAL A 80 31.40 26.45 -4.49
C VAL A 80 32.88 26.69 -4.33
N LYS A 81 33.70 25.64 -4.24
CA LYS A 81 35.17 25.76 -4.15
C LYS A 81 35.78 26.46 -5.37
N LEU A 82 35.26 26.20 -6.56
CA LEU A 82 35.67 26.92 -7.77
C LEU A 82 35.26 28.39 -7.71
N GLY A 83 34.07 28.68 -7.17
CA GLY A 83 33.60 30.03 -6.89
C GLY A 83 34.52 30.80 -5.95
N GLU A 84 34.98 30.17 -4.87
CA GLU A 84 35.95 30.73 -3.92
C GLU A 84 37.27 31.11 -4.61
N LEU A 85 37.85 30.17 -5.37
CA LEU A 85 39.10 30.41 -6.11
C LEU A 85 38.97 31.54 -7.16
N ALA A 86 37.81 31.63 -7.84
CA ALA A 86 37.56 32.68 -8.82
C ALA A 86 37.33 34.05 -8.14
N SER A 87 36.68 34.08 -6.98
CA SER A 87 36.42 35.30 -6.22
C SER A 87 37.69 35.90 -5.60
N ASP A 88 38.64 35.04 -5.21
CA ASP A 88 39.97 35.45 -4.70
C ASP A 88 40.92 35.95 -5.81
N SER A 89 40.55 35.75 -7.08
CA SER A 89 41.34 36.18 -8.24
C SER A 89 41.13 37.67 -8.56
N GLN A 90 42.20 38.35 -9.00
CA GLN A 90 42.13 39.76 -9.41
C GLN A 90 41.37 40.00 -10.72
N GLY A 91 41.07 38.95 -11.51
CA GLY A 91 40.51 39.09 -12.86
C GLY A 91 39.19 38.37 -13.10
N SER A 92 38.69 37.58 -12.14
CA SER A 92 37.51 36.73 -12.34
C SER A 92 36.53 36.75 -11.16
N LYS A 93 36.50 37.85 -10.40
CA LYS A 93 35.63 38.00 -9.24
C LYS A 93 34.13 37.86 -9.55
N GLU A 94 33.67 38.48 -10.63
CA GLU A 94 32.27 38.37 -11.11
C GLU A 94 31.89 36.94 -11.51
N LEU A 95 32.87 36.16 -12.00
CA LEU A 95 32.67 34.73 -12.29
C LEU A 95 32.48 33.95 -10.99
N GLY A 96 33.23 34.27 -9.94
CA GLY A 96 33.02 33.71 -8.59
C GLY A 96 31.61 33.96 -8.08
N ASP A 97 31.12 35.20 -8.19
CA ASP A 97 29.74 35.56 -7.80
C ASP A 97 28.69 34.77 -8.60
N THR A 98 28.92 34.59 -9.90
CA THR A 98 28.04 33.77 -10.75
C THR A 98 28.01 32.30 -10.32
N LEU A 99 29.18 31.72 -9.98
CA LEU A 99 29.28 30.34 -9.50
C LEU A 99 28.59 30.14 -8.15
N PHE A 100 28.69 31.13 -7.25
CA PHE A 100 27.95 31.10 -5.99
C PHE A 100 26.44 31.18 -6.19
N GLN A 101 25.96 32.04 -7.10
CA GLN A 101 24.53 32.09 -7.44
C GLN A 101 24.04 30.76 -8.00
N MET A 102 24.80 30.12 -8.89
CA MET A 102 24.46 28.79 -9.41
C MET A 102 24.38 27.76 -8.29
N ALA A 103 25.39 27.71 -7.40
CA ALA A 103 25.41 26.78 -6.28
C ALA A 103 24.22 27.00 -5.33
N GLU A 104 23.83 28.23 -5.04
CA GLU A 104 22.70 28.54 -4.16
C GLU A 104 21.35 28.16 -4.79
N VAL A 105 21.13 28.46 -6.07
CA VAL A 105 19.92 28.02 -6.80
C VAL A 105 19.80 26.49 -6.75
N HIS A 106 20.90 25.79 -6.98
CA HIS A 106 20.92 24.35 -6.91
C HIS A 106 20.73 23.79 -5.50
N ARG A 107 21.25 24.47 -4.46
CA ARG A 107 20.98 24.11 -3.06
C ARG A 107 19.50 24.21 -2.73
N GLN A 108 18.80 25.23 -3.22
CA GLN A 108 17.36 25.41 -3.01
C GLN A 108 16.55 24.31 -3.70
N ILE A 109 16.89 23.96 -4.95
CA ILE A 109 16.28 22.84 -5.68
C ILE A 109 16.50 21.53 -4.92
N GLN A 110 17.71 21.32 -4.38
CA GLN A 110 18.07 20.13 -3.64
C GLN A 110 17.23 19.96 -2.36
N VAL A 111 17.03 21.04 -1.60
CA VAL A 111 16.16 21.04 -0.41
C VAL A 111 14.72 20.71 -0.78
N GLN A 112 14.18 21.33 -1.84
CA GLN A 112 12.82 21.03 -2.29
C GLN A 112 12.65 19.56 -2.71
N LEU A 113 13.64 19.00 -3.40
CA LEU A 113 13.62 17.59 -3.80
C LEU A 113 13.65 16.67 -2.57
N GLU A 114 14.49 16.96 -1.57
CA GLU A 114 14.57 16.18 -0.33
C GLU A 114 13.25 16.19 0.44
N ASP A 115 12.57 17.33 0.52
CA ASP A 115 11.28 17.42 1.20
C ASP A 115 10.17 16.66 0.44
N VAL A 116 10.15 16.75 -0.88
CA VAL A 116 9.25 15.95 -1.71
C VAL A 116 9.50 14.45 -1.54
N LEU A 117 10.77 14.03 -1.46
CA LEU A 117 11.13 12.63 -1.22
C LEU A 117 10.65 12.13 0.15
N LYS A 118 10.78 12.95 1.21
CA LYS A 118 10.25 12.61 2.54
C LYS A 118 8.74 12.41 2.50
N LEU A 119 8.01 13.28 1.81
CA LEU A 119 6.55 13.15 1.66
C LEU A 119 6.19 11.92 0.82
N PHE A 120 6.89 11.68 -0.28
CA PHE A 120 6.70 10.48 -1.10
C PHE A 120 6.85 9.19 -0.28
N HIS A 121 7.87 9.12 0.56
CA HIS A 121 8.10 7.97 1.44
C HIS A 121 7.01 7.85 2.52
N SER A 122 6.80 8.90 3.31
CA SER A 122 5.96 8.86 4.51
C SER A 122 4.46 8.87 4.22
N GLU A 123 4.02 9.65 3.23
CA GLU A 123 2.59 9.82 2.93
C GLU A 123 2.08 8.84 1.88
N MET A 124 2.92 8.42 0.93
CA MET A 124 2.50 7.44 -0.09
C MET A 124 3.02 6.04 0.17
N LEU A 125 4.33 5.81 0.20
CA LEU A 125 4.87 4.45 0.28
C LEU A 125 4.48 3.76 1.60
N ALA A 126 4.69 4.43 2.73
CA ALA A 126 4.38 3.86 4.05
C ALA A 126 2.88 3.62 4.24
N GLN A 127 2.02 4.53 3.78
CA GLN A 127 0.57 4.35 3.86
C GLN A 127 0.07 3.21 2.98
N LEU A 128 0.58 3.09 1.75
CA LEU A 128 0.22 1.99 0.85
C LEU A 128 0.71 0.64 1.39
N GLU A 129 1.90 0.57 1.96
CA GLU A 129 2.45 -0.65 2.56
C GLU A 129 1.63 -1.07 3.79
N GLN A 130 1.32 -0.14 4.69
CA GLN A 130 0.47 -0.42 5.85
C GLN A 130 -0.92 -0.89 5.43
N LYS A 131 -1.54 -0.23 4.45
CA LYS A 131 -2.88 -0.60 3.98
C LYS A 131 -2.88 -1.98 3.30
N LEU A 132 -1.85 -2.28 2.50
CA LEU A 132 -1.66 -3.59 1.89
C LEU A 132 -1.53 -4.70 2.95
N GLU A 133 -0.75 -4.48 4.02
CA GLU A 133 -0.62 -5.46 5.10
C GLU A 133 -1.94 -5.72 5.82
N LEU A 134 -2.73 -4.67 6.06
CA LEU A 134 -4.05 -4.79 6.66
C LEU A 134 -5.00 -5.54 5.74
N ASP A 135 -5.06 -5.17 4.45
CA ASP A 135 -5.95 -5.81 3.48
C ASP A 135 -5.65 -7.31 3.36
N ILE A 136 -4.37 -7.72 3.31
CA ILE A 136 -4.01 -9.14 3.29
C ILE A 136 -4.51 -9.87 4.55
N LYS A 137 -4.32 -9.29 5.74
CA LYS A 137 -4.78 -9.88 7.01
C LYS A 137 -6.30 -10.01 7.06
N TYR A 138 -7.02 -8.94 6.74
CA TYR A 138 -8.48 -8.94 6.80
C TYR A 138 -9.11 -9.90 5.78
N LEU A 139 -8.63 -9.89 4.53
CA LEU A 139 -9.15 -10.76 3.47
C LEU A 139 -8.86 -12.24 3.77
N THR A 140 -7.68 -12.56 4.32
CA THR A 140 -7.35 -13.95 4.70
C THR A 140 -8.25 -14.46 5.82
N VAL A 141 -8.51 -13.63 6.85
CA VAL A 141 -9.40 -14.00 7.96
C VAL A 141 -10.85 -14.13 7.49
N SER A 142 -11.33 -13.19 6.68
CA SER A 142 -12.68 -13.19 6.12
C SER A 142 -12.92 -14.43 5.24
N SER A 143 -11.97 -14.75 4.36
CA SER A 143 -12.00 -15.96 3.54
C SER A 143 -12.04 -17.24 4.40
N CYS A 144 -11.20 -17.35 5.44
CA CYS A 144 -11.22 -18.50 6.36
C CYS A 144 -12.55 -18.64 7.11
N ILE A 145 -13.19 -17.54 7.50
CA ILE A 145 -14.49 -17.56 8.18
C ILE A 145 -15.59 -18.02 7.23
N CYS A 146 -15.69 -17.47 6.01
CA CYS A 146 -16.67 -17.97 5.03
C CYS A 146 -16.45 -19.46 4.74
N PHE A 147 -15.20 -19.94 4.65
CA PHE A 147 -14.91 -21.37 4.43
C PHE A 147 -15.25 -22.26 5.63
N SER A 148 -15.20 -21.74 6.86
CA SER A 148 -15.54 -22.51 8.08
C SER A 148 -17.05 -22.58 8.35
N ILE A 149 -17.82 -21.69 7.72
CA ILE A 149 -19.27 -21.59 7.89
C ILE A 149 -20.03 -22.38 6.80
N ILE A 150 -19.39 -22.61 5.65
CA ILE A 150 -19.87 -23.49 4.56
C ILE A 150 -19.55 -24.95 4.91
#